data_AF-A0A8S1WYR2-F1
#
_entry.id   AF-A0A8S1WYR2-F1
#
_cell.length_a   1.000
_cell.length_b   1.000
_cell.length_c   1.000
_cell.angle_alpha   90.00
_cell.angle_beta   90.00
_cell.angle_gamma   90.00
#
_symmetry.space_group_name_H-M   'P 1'
#
loop_
_entity.id
_entity.type
_entity.pdbx_description
1 polymer ?
#
loop_
_entity_poly.entity_id
_entity_poly.type
_entity_poly.pdbx_seq_one_letter_code
_entity_poly.pdbx_strand_id
1 'polypeptide(L)'
;MQSFYKLAFQTLSSFHSLGLVSDEEKSYLKEVIINWSTPQLNTSQDQMSVLVLQIIRVLRNQVQHVYQTQKFLCLIEEETDEDENI
;
A
#
# COMPACT_ATOMS: atom_id res chain seq x y z
N MET A 1 -21.95 12.95 -15.17
CA MET A 1 -20.57 12.56 -14.82
C MET A 1 -20.59 11.91 -13.45
N GLN A 2 -19.88 10.79 -13.24
CA GLN A 2 -19.64 10.28 -11.89
C GLN A 2 -18.49 11.09 -11.27
N SER A 3 -18.58 11.39 -9.97
CA SER A 3 -17.49 12.07 -9.27
C SER A 3 -16.28 11.14 -9.14
N PHE A 4 -15.07 11.70 -9.17
CA PHE A 4 -13.80 10.99 -9.01
C PHE A 4 -13.84 9.99 -7.82
N TYR A 5 -14.26 10.46 -6.64
CA TYR A 5 -14.34 9.62 -5.45
C TYR A 5 -15.33 8.47 -5.59
N LYS A 6 -16.49 8.70 -6.23
CA LYS A 6 -17.46 7.62 -6.46
C LYS A 6 -16.83 6.53 -7.32
N LEU A 7 -16.14 6.92 -8.39
CA LEU A 7 -15.47 5.99 -9.29
C LEU A 7 -14.31 5.26 -8.59
N ALA A 8 -13.52 5.96 -7.77
CA ALA A 8 -12.44 5.39 -6.98
C ALA A 8 -12.94 4.34 -5.98
N PHE A 9 -14.01 4.65 -5.22
CA PHE A 9 -14.58 3.71 -4.25
C PHE A 9 -15.28 2.52 -4.92
N GLN A 10 -15.93 2.73 -6.07
CA GLN A 10 -16.51 1.62 -6.85
C GLN A 10 -15.42 0.68 -7.39
N THR A 11 -14.31 1.25 -7.88
CA THR A 11 -13.14 0.50 -8.34
C THR A 11 -12.54 -0.31 -7.21
N LEU A 12 -12.29 0.31 -6.06
CA LEU A 12 -11.74 -0.36 -4.88
C LEU A 12 -12.67 -1.48 -4.39
N SER A 13 -13.98 -1.26 -4.39
CA SER A 13 -14.95 -2.28 -4.01
C SER A 13 -14.93 -3.46 -4.98
N SER A 14 -14.79 -3.19 -6.29
CA SER A 14 -14.68 -4.23 -7.31
C SER A 14 -13.42 -5.06 -7.12
N PHE A 15 -12.27 -4.43 -6.84
CA PHE A 15 -11.02 -5.14 -6.58
C PHE A 15 -11.09 -6.01 -5.33
N HIS A 16 -11.74 -5.54 -4.27
CA HIS A 16 -12.00 -6.33 -3.07
C HIS A 16 -12.89 -7.55 -3.38
N SER A 17 -13.99 -7.36 -4.11
CA SER A 17 -14.87 -8.47 -4.51
C SER A 17 -14.19 -9.50 -5.41
N LEU A 18 -13.19 -9.09 -6.19
CA LEU A 18 -12.36 -9.98 -7.01
C LEU A 18 -11.22 -10.65 -6.22
N GLY A 19 -11.08 -10.37 -4.92
CA GLY A 19 -10.01 -10.92 -4.09
C GLY A 19 -8.61 -10.35 -4.39
N LEU A 20 -8.52 -9.22 -5.11
CA LEU A 20 -7.24 -8.58 -5.42
C LEU A 20 -6.67 -7.79 -4.23
N VAL A 21 -7.52 -7.46 -3.26
CA VAL A 21 -7.24 -6.60 -2.11
C VAL A 21 -7.90 -7.22 -0.88
N SER A 22 -7.18 -7.33 0.23
CA SER A 22 -7.73 -7.83 1.51
C SER A 22 -8.66 -6.82 2.18
N ASP A 23 -9.35 -7.21 3.26
CA ASP A 23 -10.18 -6.29 4.04
C ASP A 23 -9.35 -5.17 4.69
N GLU A 24 -8.16 -5.52 5.20
CA GLU A 24 -7.22 -4.57 5.80
C GLU A 24 -6.71 -3.57 4.75
N GLU A 25 -6.26 -4.08 3.60
CA GLU A 25 -5.79 -3.24 2.50
C GLU A 25 -6.91 -2.32 1.99
N LYS A 26 -8.15 -2.82 1.91
CA LYS A 26 -9.32 -2.02 1.52
C LYS A 26 -9.57 -0.88 2.49
N SER A 27 -9.46 -1.11 3.80
CA SER A 27 -9.64 -0.06 4.81
C SER A 27 -8.60 1.04 4.65
N TYR A 28 -7.33 0.66 4.52
CA TYR A 28 -6.23 1.60 4.29
C TYR A 28 -6.38 2.39 2.98
N LEU A 29 -6.71 1.70 1.88
CA LEU A 29 -6.89 2.33 0.57
C LEU A 29 -8.04 3.32 0.54
N LYS A 30 -9.09 3.14 1.36
CA LYS A 30 -10.14 4.15 1.51
C LYS A 30 -9.59 5.46 2.07
N GLU A 31 -8.72 5.39 3.08
CA GLU A 31 -8.09 6.58 3.65
C GLU A 31 -7.18 7.26 2.62
N VAL A 32 -6.43 6.49 1.84
CA VAL A 32 -5.61 7.02 0.74
C VAL A 32 -6.48 7.74 -0.29
N ILE A 33 -7.62 7.16 -0.66
CA ILE A 33 -8.57 7.79 -1.60
C ILE A 33 -9.13 9.09 -1.02
N ILE A 34 -9.51 9.12 0.26
CA ILE A 34 -10.06 10.34 0.90
C ILE A 34 -9.02 11.46 0.93
N ASN A 35 -7.77 11.12 1.20
CA ASN A 35 -6.66 12.08 1.32
C ASN A 35 -5.97 12.37 -0.03
N TRP A 36 -6.60 12.02 -1.15
CA TRP A 36 -6.02 12.24 -2.47
C TRP A 36 -5.97 13.73 -2.81
N SER A 37 -4.76 14.28 -2.85
CA SER A 37 -4.52 15.73 -2.98
C SER A 37 -4.90 16.33 -4.33
N THR A 38 -4.89 15.55 -5.41
CA THR A 38 -5.23 15.98 -6.78
C THR A 38 -6.21 15.03 -7.48
N PRO A 39 -7.52 15.08 -7.15
CA PRO A 39 -8.52 14.24 -7.78
C PRO A 39 -8.74 14.65 -9.25
N GLN A 40 -8.53 13.72 -10.17
CA GLN A 40 -8.74 13.96 -11.60
C GLN A 40 -10.24 13.89 -11.94
N LEU A 41 -10.87 15.03 -12.23
CA LEU A 41 -12.32 15.12 -12.37
C LEU A 41 -12.90 14.44 -13.63
N ASN A 42 -12.06 14.14 -14.63
CA ASN A 42 -12.48 13.57 -15.93
C ASN A 42 -11.93 12.15 -16.18
N THR A 43 -11.61 11.40 -15.12
CA THR A 43 -11.04 10.06 -15.23
C THR A 43 -12.09 9.03 -15.67
N SER A 44 -11.76 8.22 -16.67
CA SER A 44 -12.59 7.07 -17.07
C SER A 44 -12.47 5.90 -16.07
N GLN A 45 -13.36 4.92 -16.14
CA GLN A 45 -13.31 3.74 -15.27
C GLN A 45 -11.99 2.95 -15.43
N ASP A 46 -11.51 2.79 -16.66
CA ASP A 46 -10.26 2.09 -16.94
C ASP A 46 -9.06 2.85 -16.36
N GLN A 47 -9.03 4.17 -16.53
CA GLN A 47 -7.98 5.01 -15.97
C GLN A 47 -7.99 4.96 -14.44
N MET A 48 -9.17 4.98 -13.82
CA MET A 48 -9.29 4.85 -12.36
C MET A 48 -8.78 3.48 -11.88
N SER A 49 -9.13 2.42 -12.61
CA SER A 49 -8.66 1.07 -12.30
C SER A 49 -7.13 0.99 -12.32
N VAL A 50 -6.50 1.54 -13.36
CA VAL A 50 -5.04 1.61 -13.45
C VAL A 50 -4.43 2.43 -12.31
N LEU A 51 -5.00 3.60 -12.00
CA LEU A 51 -4.51 4.47 -10.93
C LEU A 51 -4.56 3.78 -9.56
N VAL A 52 -5.68 3.14 -9.22
CA VAL A 52 -5.82 2.42 -7.95
C VAL A 52 -4.85 1.23 -7.88
N LEU A 53 -4.66 0.48 -8.98
CA LEU A 53 -3.67 -0.61 -9.04
C LEU A 53 -2.24 -0.11 -8.86
N GLN A 54 -1.89 1.04 -9.44
CA GLN A 54 -0.57 1.63 -9.27
C GLN A 54 -0.30 1.99 -7.80
N ILE A 55 -1.28 2.56 -7.10
CA ILE A 55 -1.18 2.85 -5.67
C ILE A 55 -1.00 1.56 -4.87
N ILE A 56 -1.83 0.53 -5.12
CA ILE A 56 -1.72 -0.76 -4.45
C ILE A 56 -0.30 -1.34 -4.62
N ARG A 57 0.23 -1.29 -5.85
CA ARG A 57 1.58 -1.77 -6.15
C ARG A 57 2.65 -1.01 -5.37
N VAL A 58 2.58 0.32 -5.34
CA VAL A 58 3.54 1.16 -4.60
C VAL A 58 3.51 0.84 -3.11
N LEU A 59 2.31 0.76 -2.52
CA LEU A 59 2.14 0.46 -1.10
C LEU A 59 2.68 -0.92 -0.72
N ARG A 60 2.36 -1.95 -1.51
CA ARG A 60 2.88 -3.31 -1.27
C ARG A 60 4.41 -3.36 -1.36
N ASN A 61 4.99 -2.67 -2.34
CA ASN A 61 6.44 -2.57 -2.46
C ASN A 61 7.07 -1.85 -1.25
N GLN A 62 6.46 -0.76 -0.77
CA GLN A 62 6.94 -0.05 0.42
C GLN A 62 6.90 -0.94 1.66
N VAL A 63 5.80 -1.67 1.88
CA VAL A 63 5.69 -2.62 2.99
C VAL A 63 6.75 -3.71 2.89
N GLN A 64 6.96 -4.28 1.70
CA GLN A 64 7.99 -5.28 1.48
C GLN A 64 9.41 -4.75 1.76
N HIS A 65 9.71 -3.52 1.33
CA HIS A 65 10.99 -2.87 1.60
C HIS A 65 11.20 -2.56 3.10
N VAL A 66 10.15 -2.13 3.81
CA VAL A 66 10.20 -1.90 5.26
C VAL A 66 10.45 -3.23 5.99
N TYR A 67 9.78 -4.30 5.59
CA TYR A 67 9.95 -5.63 6.20
C TYR A 67 11.35 -6.19 5.95
N GLN A 68 11.89 -6.01 4.73
CA GLN A 68 13.27 -6.35 4.41
C GLN A 68 14.25 -5.54 5.27
N THR A 69 14.05 -4.22 5.35
CA THR A 69 14.90 -3.32 6.17
C THR A 69 14.86 -3.69 7.66
N GLN A 70 13.68 -3.98 8.22
CA GLN A 70 13.56 -4.45 9.61
C GLN A 70 14.29 -5.78 9.84
N LYS A 71 14.20 -6.72 8.89
CA LYS A 71 14.95 -7.98 8.96
C LYS A 71 16.47 -7.75 8.99
N PHE A 72 16.98 -6.77 8.24
CA PHE A 72 18.40 -6.39 8.29
C PHE A 72 18.79 -5.70 9.60
N LEU A 73 17.92 -4.85 10.16
CA LEU A 73 18.18 -4.17 11.42
C LEU A 73 18.18 -5.13 12.63
N CYS A 74 17.38 -6.20 12.59
CA CYS A 74 17.43 -7.29 13.58
C CYS A 74 18.68 -8.19 13.46
N LEU A 75 19.51 -8.03 12.42
CA LEU A 75 20.74 -8.82 12.21
C LEU A 75 22.01 -8.11 12.71
N ILE A 76 21.87 -6.94 13.36
CA ILE A 76 22.97 -6.33 14.11
C ILE A 76 22.87 -6.86 15.55
N GLU A 77 23.11 -8.16 15.72
CA GLU A 77 23.48 -8.70 17.03
C GLU A 77 24.95 -8.27 17.27
N GLU A 78 25.21 -7.56 18.37
CA GLU A 78 26.56 -7.20 18.80
C GLU A 78 27.43 -8.46 18.86
N GLU A 79 28.57 -8.49 18.17
CA GLU A 79 29.72 -9.25 18.67
C GLU A 79 30.13 -8.58 19.99
N THR A 80 29.57 -9.04 21.09
CA THR A 80 30.09 -8.74 22.42
C THR A 80 31.41 -9.50 22.56
N ASP A 81 32.53 -8.77 22.56
CA ASP A 81 33.83 -9.27 23.03
C ASP A 81 33.75 -9.52 24.55
N GLU A 82 33.05 -10.59 24.94
CA GLU A 82 33.13 -11.17 26.28
C GLU A 82 33.73 -12.58 26.15
N ASP A 83 34.97 -12.71 26.64
CA ASP A 83 35.82 -13.89 26.95
C ASP A 83 37.16 -13.84 26.20
N GLU A 84 38.34 -13.81 26.82
CA GLU A 84 38.78 -14.50 28.04
C GLU A 84 39.65 -13.62 28.96
N ASN A 85 39.26 -13.57 30.24
CA ASN A 85 40.18 -13.40 31.36
C ASN A 85 40.70 -14.79 31.76
N ILE A 86 41.93 -15.18 31.35
CA ILE A 86 42.83 -16.09 32.11
C ILE A 86 44.28 -15.68 31.86
#